data_AF-A0A923Z0R3-F1
#
_entry.id   AF-A0A923Z0R3-F1
#
_cell.length_a   1.000
_cell.length_b   1.000
_cell.length_c   1.000
_cell.angle_alpha   90.00
_cell.angle_beta   90.00
_cell.angle_gamma   90.00
#
_symmetry.space_group_name_H-M   'P 1'
#
loop_
_entity.id
_entity.type
_entity.pdbx_description
1 polymer ?
#
loop_
_entity_poly.entity_id
_entity_poly.type
_entity_poly.pdbx_seq_one_letter_code
_entity_poly.pdbx_strand_id
1 'polypeptide(L)'
;MFQQLEEVIRLVVMMYIKYPLSLRNVEDLLAERGTDHCHKKVRFWWNRFGPIFAAEIRRNRVDHMRAHSHWRSHLFKMFVKINGEMHYLWLAVDHEGEVLESFATKIREKAAALTFLKKMMKSHGRPKVIV
;
A
#
# COMPACT_ATOMS: atom_id res chain seq x y z
N MET A 1 16.67 -22.92 -12.97
CA MET A 1 15.68 -23.39 -11.98
C MET A 1 15.46 -22.38 -10.84
N PHE A 2 16.51 -21.82 -10.20
CA PHE A 2 16.32 -20.81 -9.13
C PHE A 2 15.80 -19.43 -9.61
N GLN A 3 16.21 -18.93 -10.77
CA GLN A 3 15.71 -17.65 -11.33
C GLN A 3 14.21 -17.64 -11.64
N GLN A 4 13.67 -18.76 -12.15
CA GLN A 4 12.24 -18.89 -12.45
C GLN A 4 11.36 -18.77 -11.19
N LEU A 5 11.86 -19.18 -10.02
CA LEU A 5 11.11 -19.09 -8.78
C LEU A 5 10.99 -17.65 -8.27
N GLU A 6 12.04 -16.84 -8.44
CA GLU A 6 12.03 -15.43 -8.03
C GLU A 6 11.07 -14.60 -8.89
N GLU A 7 11.10 -14.81 -10.21
CA GLU A 7 10.17 -14.14 -11.14
C GLU A 7 8.71 -14.49 -10.85
N VAL A 8 8.43 -15.77 -10.57
CA VAL A 8 7.08 -16.23 -10.18
C VAL A 8 6.65 -15.60 -8.87
N ILE A 9 7.51 -15.58 -7.84
CA ILE A 9 7.20 -14.93 -6.55
C ILE A 9 6.90 -13.44 -6.75
N ARG A 10 7.72 -12.74 -7.53
CA ARG A 10 7.54 -11.33 -7.81
C ARG A 10 6.23 -11.08 -8.56
N LEU A 11 5.94 -11.87 -9.60
CA LEU A 11 4.69 -11.80 -10.35
C LEU A 11 3.48 -11.97 -9.42
N VAL A 12 3.49 -13.01 -8.59
CA VAL A 12 2.39 -13.34 -7.67
C VAL A 12 2.14 -12.23 -6.67
N VAL A 13 3.20 -11.72 -6.03
CA VAL A 13 3.08 -10.62 -5.07
C VAL A 13 2.58 -9.36 -5.77
N MET A 14 3.07 -9.05 -6.98
CA MET A 14 2.63 -7.88 -7.75
C MET A 14 1.18 -7.99 -8.22
N MET A 15 0.71 -9.17 -8.64
CA MET A 15 -0.69 -9.39 -9.01
C MET A 15 -1.62 -9.14 -7.82
N TYR A 16 -1.24 -9.65 -6.64
CA TYR A 16 -2.00 -9.42 -5.42
C TYR A 16 -2.00 -7.96 -4.95
N ILE A 17 -0.92 -7.21 -5.18
CA ILE A 17 -0.83 -5.79 -4.83
C ILE A 17 -1.60 -4.90 -5.81
N LYS A 18 -1.48 -5.14 -7.12
CA LYS A 18 -1.99 -4.24 -8.16
C LYS A 18 -3.46 -4.42 -8.47
N TYR A 19 -3.99 -5.62 -8.27
CA TYR A 19 -5.35 -5.97 -8.67
C TYR A 19 -6.16 -6.41 -7.45
N PRO A 20 -7.48 -6.14 -7.43
CA PRO A 20 -8.37 -6.55 -6.34
C PRO A 20 -8.69 -8.06 -6.40
N LEU A 21 -7.64 -8.89 -6.42
CA LEU A 21 -7.72 -10.34 -6.53
C LEU A 21 -7.75 -10.97 -5.13
N SER A 22 -8.61 -11.96 -4.94
CA SER A 22 -8.51 -12.84 -3.78
C SER A 22 -7.30 -13.77 -3.91
N LEU A 23 -6.80 -14.30 -2.79
CA LEU A 23 -5.69 -15.28 -2.81
C LEU A 23 -6.03 -16.54 -3.65
N ARG A 24 -7.33 -16.90 -3.72
CA ARG A 24 -7.80 -18.00 -4.56
C ARG A 24 -7.75 -17.65 -6.04
N ASN A 25 -8.14 -16.42 -6.41
CA ASN A 25 -8.04 -15.99 -7.81
C ASN A 25 -6.58 -15.99 -8.30
N VAL A 26 -5.63 -15.64 -7.43
CA VAL A 26 -4.21 -15.71 -7.77
C VAL A 26 -3.75 -17.16 -7.94
N GLU A 27 -4.22 -18.09 -7.10
CA GLU A 27 -4.00 -19.53 -7.28
C GLU A 27 -4.55 -20.04 -8.62
N ASP A 28 -5.79 -19.68 -8.95
CA ASP A 28 -6.44 -20.07 -10.21
C ASP A 28 -5.64 -19.57 -11.43
N LEU A 29 -5.20 -18.30 -11.41
CA LEU A 29 -4.38 -17.69 -12.47
C LEU A 29 -2.99 -18.34 -12.61
N LEU A 30 -2.42 -18.85 -11.52
CA LEU A 30 -1.17 -19.58 -11.56
C LEU A 30 -1.34 -21.00 -12.13
N ALA A 31 -2.47 -21.65 -11.80
CA ALA A 31 -2.82 -22.95 -12.36
C ALA A 31 -3.01 -22.88 -13.89
N GLU A 32 -3.67 -21.82 -14.39
CA GLU A 32 -3.81 -21.56 -15.85
C GLU A 32 -2.45 -21.43 -16.56
N ARG A 33 -1.41 -20.96 -15.85
CA ARG A 33 -0.04 -20.83 -16.36
C ARG A 33 0.80 -22.10 -16.18
N GLY A 34 0.20 -23.20 -15.73
CA GLY A 34 0.89 -24.47 -15.50
C GLY A 34 1.73 -24.51 -14.22
N THR A 35 1.53 -23.56 -13.29
CA THR A 35 2.27 -23.50 -12.02
C THR A 35 1.37 -23.80 -10.83
N ASP A 36 1.53 -24.97 -10.22
CA ASP A 36 0.70 -25.40 -9.08
C ASP A 36 1.16 -24.79 -7.75
N HIS A 37 0.46 -23.73 -7.31
CA HIS A 37 0.72 -23.04 -6.05
C HIS A 37 -0.58 -22.71 -5.33
N CYS A 38 -0.81 -23.38 -4.20
CA CYS A 38 -1.99 -23.11 -3.40
C CYS A 38 -1.99 -21.69 -2.78
N HIS A 39 -3.18 -21.16 -2.49
CA HIS A 39 -3.37 -19.84 -1.88
C HIS A 39 -2.59 -19.65 -0.55
N LYS A 40 -2.23 -20.74 0.14
CA LYS A 40 -1.39 -20.68 1.36
C LYS A 40 0.05 -20.28 1.02
N LYS A 41 0.62 -20.75 -0.10
CA LYS A 41 1.94 -20.33 -0.58
C LYS A 41 1.90 -18.86 -1.01
N VAL A 42 0.85 -18.44 -1.73
CA VAL A 42 0.63 -17.03 -2.09
C VAL A 42 0.60 -16.14 -0.84
N ARG A 43 -0.14 -16.54 0.20
CA ARG A 43 -0.18 -15.83 1.48
C ARG A 43 1.19 -15.75 2.15
N PHE A 44 1.94 -16.86 2.15
CA PHE A 44 3.29 -16.89 2.71
C PHE A 44 4.23 -15.91 1.99
N TRP A 45 4.22 -15.91 0.64
CA TRP A 45 5.03 -14.98 -0.14
C TRP A 45 4.63 -13.54 0.07
N TRP A 46 3.33 -13.24 0.12
CA TRP A 46 2.82 -11.91 0.47
C TRP A 46 3.35 -11.44 1.84
N ASN A 47 3.21 -12.27 2.88
CA ASN A 47 3.65 -11.90 4.22
C ASN A 47 5.17 -11.72 4.31
N ARG A 48 5.94 -12.52 3.55
CA ARG A 48 7.41 -12.49 3.56
C ARG A 48 7.99 -11.34 2.74
N PHE A 49 7.51 -11.15 1.52
CA PHE A 49 8.10 -10.23 0.54
C PHE A 49 7.31 -8.95 0.36
N GLY A 50 6.01 -8.95 0.65
CA GLY A 50 5.14 -7.77 0.57
C GLY A 50 5.71 -6.54 1.27
N PRO A 51 6.25 -6.63 2.52
CA PRO A 51 6.88 -5.49 3.18
C PRO A 51 8.07 -4.90 2.43
N ILE A 52 8.87 -5.75 1.75
CA ILE A 52 10.05 -5.34 0.98
C ILE A 52 9.60 -4.56 -0.26
N PHE A 53 8.70 -5.14 -1.05
CA PHE A 53 8.13 -4.46 -2.23
C PHE A 53 7.41 -3.16 -1.85
N ALA A 54 6.63 -3.17 -0.78
CA ALA A 54 5.94 -1.98 -0.30
C ALA A 54 6.92 -0.89 0.15
N ALA A 55 8.07 -1.25 0.75
CA ALA A 55 9.09 -0.29 1.12
C ALA A 55 9.79 0.32 -0.10
N GLU A 56 10.11 -0.49 -1.11
CA GLU A 56 10.72 -0.04 -2.36
C GLU A 56 9.78 0.89 -3.15
N ILE A 57 8.52 0.50 -3.34
CA ILE A 57 7.49 1.32 -3.99
C ILE A 57 7.32 2.65 -3.26
N ARG A 58 7.24 2.64 -1.92
CA ARG A 58 7.14 3.86 -1.12
C ARG A 58 8.37 4.76 -1.29
N ARG A 59 9.58 4.19 -1.31
CA ARG A 59 10.82 4.96 -1.48
C ARG A 59 10.85 5.65 -2.84
N ASN A 60 10.65 4.89 -3.92
CA ASN A 60 10.65 5.42 -5.28
C ASN A 60 9.61 6.54 -5.44
N ARG A 61 8.42 6.38 -4.83
CA ARG A 61 7.38 7.40 -4.83
C ARG A 61 7.81 8.68 -4.10
N VAL A 62 8.35 8.56 -2.88
CA VAL A 62 8.82 9.73 -2.10
C VAL A 62 9.92 10.47 -2.84
N ASP A 63 10.87 9.76 -3.45
CA ASP A 63 11.96 10.35 -4.22
C ASP A 63 11.41 11.12 -5.44
N HIS A 64 10.46 10.53 -6.17
CA HIS A 64 9.80 11.18 -7.30
C HIS A 64 9.05 12.45 -6.89
N MET A 65 8.36 12.43 -5.75
CA MET A 65 7.61 13.59 -5.25
C MET A 65 8.53 14.70 -4.74
N ARG A 66 9.65 14.36 -4.09
CA ARG A 66 10.64 15.34 -3.64
C ARG A 66 11.31 16.07 -4.80
N ALA A 67 11.47 15.41 -5.95
CA ALA A 67 11.97 16.05 -7.17
C ALA A 67 11.00 17.12 -7.71
N HIS A 68 9.70 17.05 -7.38
CA HIS A 68 8.68 17.99 -7.84
C HIS A 68 8.23 18.91 -6.69
N SER A 69 8.69 20.16 -6.71
CA SER A 69 8.53 21.13 -5.61
C SER A 69 7.10 21.66 -5.36
N HIS A 70 6.09 21.13 -6.07
CA HIS A 70 4.71 21.62 -6.08
C HIS A 70 3.68 20.50 -5.90
N TRP A 71 3.93 19.55 -5.01
CA TRP A 71 2.92 18.55 -4.69
C TRP A 71 1.78 19.16 -3.85
N ARG A 72 0.54 18.93 -4.28
CA ARG A 72 -0.69 19.27 -3.56
C ARG A 72 -1.34 17.98 -3.10
N SER A 73 -1.69 17.89 -1.82
CA SER A 73 -2.44 16.75 -1.29
C SER A 73 -3.73 17.16 -0.63
N HIS A 74 -4.71 16.28 -0.72
CA HIS A 74 -6.01 16.37 -0.07
C HIS A 74 -6.06 15.34 1.06
N LEU A 75 -6.50 15.77 2.24
CA LEU A 75 -6.67 14.89 3.39
C LEU A 75 -8.12 14.42 3.47
N PHE A 76 -8.29 13.10 3.52
CA PHE A 76 -9.58 12.45 3.64
C PHE A 76 -9.67 11.63 4.92
N LYS A 77 -10.89 11.50 5.43
CA LYS A 77 -11.23 10.58 6.51
C LYS A 77 -12.43 9.75 6.09
N MET A 78 -12.27 8.44 6.07
CA MET A 78 -13.33 7.49 5.72
C MET A 78 -13.48 6.42 6.79
N PHE A 79 -14.59 5.69 6.74
CA PHE A 79 -14.85 4.55 7.61
C PHE A 79 -14.52 3.26 6.87
N VAL A 80 -13.79 2.35 7.52
CA VAL A 80 -13.45 1.03 6.96
C VAL A 80 -13.73 -0.06 7.98
N LYS A 81 -14.15 -1.24 7.53
CA LYS A 81 -14.39 -2.39 8.40
C LYS A 81 -13.17 -3.30 8.39
N ILE A 82 -12.49 -3.44 9.52
CA ILE A 82 -11.29 -4.27 9.69
C ILE A 82 -11.63 -5.35 10.72
N ASN A 83 -11.52 -6.63 10.34
CA ASN A 83 -11.88 -7.77 11.19
C ASN A 83 -13.26 -7.68 11.83
N GLY A 84 -14.24 -7.14 11.12
CA GLY A 84 -15.60 -6.99 11.64
C GLY A 84 -15.88 -5.68 12.39
N GLU A 85 -14.85 -4.94 12.79
CA GLU A 85 -14.98 -3.68 13.56
C GLU A 85 -14.80 -2.45 12.67
N MET A 86 -15.59 -1.41 12.92
CA MET A 86 -15.47 -0.12 12.21
C MET A 86 -14.25 0.67 12.71
N HIS A 87 -13.45 1.15 11.77
CA HIS A 87 -12.25 1.95 12.00
C HIS A 87 -12.31 3.23 11.16
N TYR A 88 -11.57 4.25 11.59
CA TYR A 88 -11.33 5.47 10.84
C TYR A 88 -10.05 5.33 10.04
N LEU A 89 -10.13 5.51 8.73
CA LEU A 89 -8.98 5.57 7.83
C LEU A 89 -8.72 7.01 7.42
N TRP A 90 -7.54 7.51 7.77
CA TRP A 90 -6.99 8.79 7.34
C TRP A 90 -6.14 8.55 6.10
N LEU A 91 -6.44 9.26 5.01
CA LEU A 91 -5.68 9.20 3.76
C LEU A 91 -5.19 10.59 3.38
N ALA A 92 -3.96 10.66 2.86
CA ALA A 92 -3.46 11.81 2.12
C ALA A 92 -3.32 11.35 0.68
N VAL A 93 -3.98 12.05 -0.23
CA VAL A 93 -4.01 11.70 -1.67
C VAL A 93 -3.55 12.92 -2.45
N ASP A 94 -2.71 12.76 -3.45
CA ASP A 94 -2.32 13.88 -4.31
C ASP A 94 -3.39 14.22 -5.35
N HIS A 95 -3.06 15.15 -6.24
CA HIS A 95 -3.92 15.60 -7.34
C HIS A 95 -4.10 14.57 -8.46
N GLU A 96 -3.24 13.55 -8.56
CA GLU A 96 -3.34 12.45 -9.54
C GLU A 96 -4.16 11.28 -8.99
N GLY A 97 -4.55 11.32 -7.71
CA GLY A 97 -5.29 10.26 -7.04
C GLY A 97 -4.40 9.26 -6.32
N GLU A 98 -3.10 9.50 -6.24
CA GLU A 98 -2.14 8.61 -5.59
C GLU A 98 -2.13 8.78 -4.07
N VAL A 99 -2.18 7.66 -3.34
CA VAL A 99 -2.22 7.67 -1.87
C VAL A 99 -0.81 7.88 -1.29
N LEU A 100 -0.56 9.07 -0.74
CA LEU A 100 0.72 9.50 -0.15
C LEU A 100 1.01 8.86 1.21
N GLU A 101 0.00 8.78 2.06
CA GLU A 101 0.08 8.22 3.41
C GLU A 101 -1.30 7.72 3.83
N SER A 102 -1.32 6.63 4.61
CA SER A 102 -2.55 6.06 5.14
C SER A 102 -2.37 5.65 6.60
N PHE A 103 -3.39 5.87 7.42
CA PHE A 103 -3.35 5.54 8.84
C PHE A 103 -4.74 5.16 9.33
N ALA A 104 -4.87 3.99 9.94
CA ALA A 104 -6.15 3.51 10.47
C ALA A 104 -6.15 3.56 12.00
N THR A 105 -7.24 4.05 12.59
CA THR A 105 -7.45 4.10 14.04
C THR A 105 -8.84 3.59 14.41
N LYS A 106 -8.96 2.93 15.57
CA LYS A 106 -10.27 2.47 16.08
C LYS A 106 -11.20 3.64 16.38
N ILE A 107 -10.66 4.71 16.94
CA ILE A 107 -11.41 5.91 17.33
C ILE A 107 -10.95 7.13 16.54
N ARG A 108 -11.82 8.14 16.50
CA ARG A 108 -11.53 9.44 15.90
C ARG A 108 -11.01 10.39 16.97
N GLU A 109 -9.71 10.63 16.95
CA GLU A 109 -9.05 11.50 17.92
C GLU A 109 -8.10 12.50 17.24
N LYS A 110 -7.89 13.65 17.90
CA LYS A 110 -6.97 14.69 17.42
C LYS A 110 -5.51 14.21 17.43
N ALA A 111 -5.14 13.35 18.39
CA ALA A 111 -3.79 12.79 18.49
C ALA A 111 -3.42 11.94 17.27
N ALA A 112 -4.34 11.09 16.79
CA ALA A 112 -4.20 10.33 15.56
C ALA A 112 -4.00 11.24 14.34
N ALA A 113 -4.84 12.28 14.20
CA ALA A 113 -4.71 13.25 13.10
C ALA A 113 -3.35 13.98 13.12
N LEU A 114 -2.89 14.40 14.31
CA LEU A 114 -1.59 15.03 14.47
C LEU A 114 -0.43 14.07 14.16
N THR A 115 -0.55 12.82 14.58
CA THR A 115 0.45 11.77 14.29
C THR A 115 0.54 11.50 12.79
N PHE A 116 -0.61 11.40 12.13
CA PHE A 116 -0.72 11.27 10.68
C PHE A 116 -0.04 12.43 9.96
N LEU A 117 -0.35 13.68 10.33
CA LEU A 117 0.27 14.88 9.75
C LEU A 117 1.79 14.91 9.95
N LYS A 118 2.26 14.61 11.16
CA LYS A 118 3.71 14.54 11.47
C LYS A 118 4.41 13.50 10.61
N LYS A 119 3.81 12.32 10.44
CA LYS A 119 4.36 11.24 9.62
C LYS A 119 4.43 11.64 8.15
N MET A 120 3.36 12.25 7.63
CA MET A 120 3.31 12.76 6.25
C MET A 120 4.41 13.81 6.00
N MET A 121 4.56 14.81 6.88
CA MET A 121 5.58 15.84 6.72
C MET A 121 7.01 15.32 6.85
N LYS A 122 7.24 14.28 7.67
CA LYS A 122 8.55 13.63 7.78
C LYS A 122 8.95 12.93 6.47
N SER A 123 7.99 12.29 5.81
CA SER A 123 8.23 11.56 4.57
C SER A 123 8.33 12.51 3.36
N HIS A 124 7.43 13.48 3.25
CA HIS A 124 7.23 14.28 2.03
C HIS A 124 7.70 15.74 2.14
N GLY A 125 8.21 16.14 3.31
CA GLY A 125 8.60 17.53 3.58
C GLY A 125 7.44 18.38 4.10
N ARG A 126 7.74 19.63 4.47
CA ARG A 126 6.73 20.56 4.98
C ARG A 126 5.95 21.18 3.81
N PRO A 127 4.61 21.19 3.84
CA PRO A 127 3.83 21.88 2.83
C PRO A 127 4.04 23.39 2.93
N LYS A 128 4.05 24.08 1.78
CA LYS A 128 4.13 25.55 1.73
C LYS A 128 2.82 26.21 2.17
N VAL A 129 1.69 25.54 1.93
CA VAL A 129 0.34 26.00 2.25
C VAL A 129 -0.49 24.81 2.73
N ILE A 130 -1.28 25.00 3.78
CA ILE A 130 -2.32 24.08 4.24
C ILE A 130 -3.63 24.84 4.12
N VAL A 131 -4.58 24.32 3.34
CA VAL A 131 -5.91 24.91 3.13
C VAL A 131 -6.97 24.03 3.77
#